data_AF-A0A5D3DX52-F1
#
_entry.id   AF-A0A5D3DX52-F1
#
_cell.length_a   1.000
_cell.length_b   1.000
_cell.length_c   1.000
_cell.angle_alpha   90.00
_cell.angle_beta   90.00
_cell.angle_gamma   90.00
#
_symmetry.space_group_name_H-M   'P 1'
#
loop_
_entity.id
_entity.type
_entity.pdbx_description
1 polymer ?
#
loop_
_entity_poly.entity_id
_entity_poly.type
_entity_poly.pdbx_seq_one_letter_code
_entity_poly.pdbx_strand_id
1 'polypeptide(L)'
;MDNGCPGKIAQQFQQFQVLLQRYIENEPYEHGRRPEIYARMRLLAPNLLQVPEFIDEEEIKEEGGGYGSRISSPSFLMIMEDGIRTYMNFLKADKEKPCQIVASFFKRKKRPSVDPTLLQLIKKVNQKKKMKLKDLRRAGKCLRKRKLSVEEEMEILMVLIDLKVVSRVLRTADLSEQQLHWCEAKLSKVRISDGKLYRDSTPLFFPAH
;
A
#
# COMPACT_ATOMS: atom_id res chain seq x y z
N MET A 1 -5.42 -6.95 28.09
CA MET A 1 -5.11 -8.35 27.76
C MET A 1 -4.99 -8.42 26.26
N ASP A 2 -3.90 -8.99 25.72
CA ASP A 2 -3.74 -9.16 24.28
C ASP A 2 -4.72 -10.25 23.84
N ASN A 3 -5.79 -9.87 23.14
CA ASN A 3 -6.72 -10.84 22.61
C ASN A 3 -6.06 -11.64 21.47
N GLY A 4 -4.94 -11.19 20.87
CA GLY A 4 -4.28 -11.87 19.76
C GLY A 4 -5.11 -11.84 18.47
N CYS A 5 -4.56 -12.39 17.38
CA CYS A 5 -5.21 -12.44 16.06
C CYS A 5 -5.79 -13.83 15.79
N PRO A 6 -6.97 -13.96 15.16
CA PRO A 6 -7.50 -15.25 14.73
C PRO A 6 -6.52 -15.98 13.80
N GLY A 7 -6.22 -17.24 14.08
CA GLY A 7 -5.26 -18.04 13.32
C GLY A 7 -5.65 -18.23 11.86
N LYS A 8 -6.95 -18.20 11.53
CA LYS A 8 -7.45 -18.18 10.14
C LYS A 8 -6.91 -16.98 9.37
N ILE A 9 -6.95 -15.78 9.97
CA ILE A 9 -6.42 -14.54 9.36
C ILE A 9 -4.90 -14.66 9.21
N ALA A 10 -4.19 -15.09 10.26
CA ALA A 10 -2.76 -15.31 10.20
C ALA A 10 -2.35 -16.28 9.08
N GLN A 11 -3.07 -17.40 8.94
CA GLN A 11 -2.85 -18.38 7.90
C GLN A 11 -3.06 -17.80 6.49
N GLN A 12 -4.09 -16.97 6.29
CA GLN A 12 -4.31 -16.29 5.01
C GLN A 12 -3.14 -15.36 4.66
N PHE A 13 -2.60 -14.61 5.63
CA PHE A 13 -1.44 -13.75 5.41
C PHE A 13 -0.16 -14.56 5.12
N GLN A 14 0.04 -15.69 5.78
CA GLN A 14 1.13 -16.61 5.45
C GLN A 14 0.99 -17.18 4.03
N GLN A 15 -0.22 -17.58 3.63
CA GLN A 15 -0.49 -18.05 2.27
C GLN A 15 -0.20 -16.97 1.22
N PHE A 16 -0.62 -15.72 1.48
CA PHE A 16 -0.28 -14.58 0.63
C PHE A 16 1.24 -14.44 0.46
N GLN A 17 2.00 -14.49 1.56
CA GLN A 17 3.46 -14.41 1.52
C GLN A 17 4.08 -15.54 0.70
N VAL A 18 3.61 -16.79 0.87
CA VAL A 18 4.10 -17.95 0.12
C VAL A 18 3.81 -17.82 -1.38
N LEU A 19 2.60 -17.40 -1.76
CA LEU A 19 2.24 -17.19 -3.17
C LEU A 19 3.12 -16.12 -3.81
N LEU A 20 3.34 -15.01 -3.09
CA LEU A 20 4.18 -13.93 -3.55
C LEU A 20 5.64 -14.35 -3.70
N GLN A 21 6.19 -15.08 -2.72
CA GLN A 21 7.57 -15.57 -2.77
C GLN A 21 7.77 -16.51 -3.95
N ARG A 22 6.87 -17.49 -4.12
CA ARG A 22 6.90 -18.42 -5.27
C ARG A 22 6.83 -17.68 -6.61
N TYR A 23 6.00 -16.64 -6.69
CA TYR A 23 5.91 -15.83 -7.91
C TYR A 23 7.23 -15.13 -8.22
N ILE A 24 7.87 -14.49 -7.22
CA ILE A 24 9.18 -13.84 -7.38
C ILE A 24 10.26 -14.84 -7.84
N GLU A 25 10.24 -16.06 -7.30
CA GLU A 25 11.22 -17.10 -7.62
C GLU A 25 11.01 -17.67 -9.03
N ASN A 26 9.76 -17.87 -9.46
CA ASN A 26 9.45 -18.50 -10.73
C ASN A 26 9.40 -17.53 -11.91
N GLU A 27 8.97 -16.28 -11.69
CA GLU A 27 8.78 -15.28 -12.74
C GLU A 27 10.00 -15.11 -13.69
N PRO A 28 11.26 -15.09 -13.22
CA PRO A 28 12.42 -14.92 -14.11
C PRO A 28 12.60 -16.05 -15.14
N TYR A 29 11.97 -17.20 -14.91
CA TYR A 29 12.04 -18.37 -15.79
C TYR A 29 10.83 -18.47 -16.74
N GLU A 30 9.86 -17.57 -16.61
CA GLU A 30 8.66 -17.52 -17.43
C GLU A 30 8.85 -16.63 -18.68
N HIS A 31 8.18 -16.99 -19.77
CA HIS A 31 8.24 -16.21 -21.01
C HIS A 31 7.21 -15.07 -21.04
N GLY A 32 7.64 -13.87 -21.46
CA GLY A 32 6.78 -12.70 -21.66
C GLY A 32 7.03 -11.57 -20.67
N ARG A 33 6.17 -10.55 -20.69
CA ARG A 33 6.29 -9.42 -19.75
C ARG A 33 5.69 -9.76 -18.40
N ARG A 34 6.20 -9.15 -17.32
CA ARG A 34 5.70 -9.33 -15.94
C ARG A 34 4.16 -9.24 -15.83
N PRO A 35 3.45 -8.28 -16.45
CA PRO A 35 1.98 -8.25 -16.40
C PRO A 35 1.29 -9.44 -17.08
N GLU A 36 1.88 -9.97 -18.15
CA GLU A 36 1.35 -11.13 -18.87
C GLU A 36 1.56 -12.41 -18.07
N ILE A 37 2.77 -12.58 -17.49
CA ILE A 37 3.09 -13.69 -16.60
C ILE A 37 2.15 -13.67 -15.40
N TYR A 38 1.96 -12.50 -14.77
CA TYR A 38 1.00 -12.32 -13.68
C TYR A 38 -0.41 -12.76 -14.08
N ALA A 39 -0.91 -12.30 -15.23
CA ALA A 39 -2.27 -12.64 -15.69
C ALA A 39 -2.46 -14.14 -15.87
N ARG A 40 -1.46 -14.85 -16.42
CA ARG A 40 -1.50 -16.32 -16.55
C ARG A 40 -1.44 -17.01 -15.20
N MET A 41 -0.50 -16.60 -14.34
CA MET A 41 -0.32 -17.20 -13.01
C MET A 41 -1.57 -17.05 -12.13
N ARG A 42 -2.30 -15.93 -12.28
CA ARG A 42 -3.55 -15.72 -11.54
C ARG A 42 -4.66 -16.71 -11.91
N LEU A 43 -4.61 -17.34 -13.09
CA LEU A 43 -5.54 -18.42 -13.44
C LEU A 43 -5.30 -19.69 -12.60
N LEU A 44 -4.05 -19.94 -12.21
CA LEU A 44 -3.66 -21.10 -11.40
C LEU A 44 -3.72 -20.79 -9.90
N ALA A 45 -3.44 -19.53 -9.52
CA ALA A 45 -3.49 -19.04 -8.15
C ALA A 45 -4.35 -17.76 -8.09
N PRO A 46 -5.68 -17.88 -7.94
CA PRO A 46 -6.60 -16.72 -7.96
C PRO A 46 -6.25 -15.62 -6.96
N ASN A 47 -5.67 -16.01 -5.81
CA ASN A 47 -5.28 -15.13 -4.72
C ASN A 47 -3.86 -14.55 -4.87
N LEU A 48 -3.16 -14.81 -5.99
CA LEU A 48 -1.83 -14.26 -6.22
C LEU A 48 -1.87 -12.72 -6.22
N LEU A 49 -1.02 -12.09 -5.41
CA LEU A 49 -0.99 -10.65 -5.15
C LEU A 49 -2.29 -10.06 -4.57
N GLN A 50 -3.23 -10.89 -4.12
CA GLN A 50 -4.42 -10.44 -3.40
C GLN A 50 -4.14 -10.44 -1.91
N VAL A 51 -4.08 -9.24 -1.32
CA VAL A 51 -3.92 -9.08 0.13
C VAL A 51 -5.17 -9.63 0.82
N PRO A 52 -5.05 -10.51 1.83
CA PRO A 52 -6.18 -10.98 2.61
C PRO A 52 -6.93 -9.83 3.27
N GLU A 53 -8.26 -9.95 3.36
CA GLU A 53 -9.08 -9.02 4.11
C GLU A 53 -8.88 -9.29 5.61
N PHE A 54 -8.71 -8.21 6.37
CA PHE A 54 -8.68 -8.31 7.82
C PHE A 54 -10.12 -8.22 8.31
N ILE A 55 -10.67 -9.35 8.74
CA ILE A 55 -12.03 -9.46 9.27
C ILE A 55 -11.95 -9.51 10.80
N ASP A 56 -12.68 -8.61 11.46
CA ASP A 56 -12.75 -8.53 12.91
C ASP A 56 -13.63 -9.66 13.50
N GLU A 57 -13.43 -9.93 14.79
CA GLU A 57 -13.95 -11.11 15.52
C GLU A 57 -15.46 -11.32 15.46
N GLU A 58 -16.25 -10.29 15.15
CA GLU A 58 -17.72 -10.37 15.13
C GLU A 58 -18.23 -11.18 13.92
N GLU A 59 -17.58 -11.06 12.75
CA GLU A 59 -17.95 -11.81 11.54
C GLU A 59 -17.48 -13.28 11.57
N ILE A 60 -16.41 -13.59 12.31
CA ILE A 60 -15.85 -14.97 12.37
C ILE A 60 -16.73 -15.89 13.24
N LYS A 61 -17.51 -15.35 14.18
CA LYS A 61 -18.39 -16.13 15.06
C LYS A 61 -19.60 -16.72 14.32
N GLU A 62 -20.02 -16.12 13.21
CA GLU A 62 -21.18 -16.57 12.42
C GLU A 62 -20.87 -17.78 11.52
N GLU A 63 -19.62 -17.98 11.10
CA GLU A 63 -19.23 -19.09 10.21
C GLU A 63 -19.02 -20.45 10.91
N GLY A 64 -19.41 -20.60 12.18
CA GLY A 64 -19.49 -21.91 12.83
C GLY A 64 -18.16 -22.63 13.04
N GLY A 65 -17.39 -22.20 14.04
CA GLY A 65 -16.20 -22.95 14.48
C GLY A 65 -15.65 -22.39 15.78
N GLY A 66 -15.74 -23.19 16.87
CA GLY A 66 -15.29 -22.80 18.20
C GLY A 66 -13.83 -22.32 18.24
N TYR A 67 -13.54 -21.44 19.21
CA TYR A 67 -12.22 -20.89 19.56
C TYR A 67 -11.08 -21.34 18.63
N GLY A 68 -11.01 -20.76 17.43
CA GLY A 68 -9.93 -21.04 16.50
C GLY A 68 -8.59 -20.73 17.16
N SER A 69 -7.54 -21.48 16.78
CA SER A 69 -6.16 -21.21 17.21
C SER A 69 -5.87 -19.71 17.07
N ARG A 70 -5.38 -19.07 18.12
CA ARG A 70 -5.04 -17.64 18.11
C ARG A 70 -3.53 -17.50 18.12
N ILE A 71 -3.04 -16.51 17.39
CA ILE A 71 -1.63 -16.13 17.47
C ILE A 71 -1.50 -14.83 18.26
N SER A 72 -0.36 -14.64 18.92
CA SER A 72 -0.10 -13.39 19.64
C SER A 72 -0.07 -12.20 18.67
N SER A 73 -0.47 -11.02 19.13
CA SER A 73 -0.39 -9.80 18.30
C SER A 73 1.04 -9.52 17.82
N PRO A 74 2.10 -9.68 18.65
CA PRO A 74 3.48 -9.58 18.18
C PRO A 74 3.83 -10.57 17.05
N SER A 75 3.40 -11.82 17.15
CA SER A 75 3.63 -12.81 16.09
C SER A 75 2.92 -12.45 14.79
N PHE A 76 1.69 -11.90 14.88
CA PHE A 76 0.96 -11.46 13.70
C PHE A 76 1.64 -10.27 13.03
N LEU A 77 2.14 -9.31 13.81
CA LEU A 77 2.91 -8.18 13.30
C LEU A 77 4.14 -8.64 12.53
N MET A 78 4.87 -9.65 13.00
CA MET A 78 6.01 -10.21 12.26
C MET A 78 5.60 -10.78 10.90
N ILE A 79 4.49 -11.53 10.83
CA ILE A 79 3.95 -12.07 9.55
C ILE A 79 3.62 -10.93 8.59
N MET A 80 3.00 -9.85 9.09
CA MET A 80 2.67 -8.67 8.29
C MET A 80 3.92 -7.96 7.77
N GLU A 81 4.91 -7.74 8.63
CA GLU A 81 6.17 -7.10 8.26
C GLU A 81 6.95 -7.89 7.21
N ASP A 82 6.99 -9.22 7.34
CA ASP A 82 7.63 -10.10 6.36
C ASP A 82 6.89 -10.06 5.01
N GLY A 83 5.56 -10.10 5.02
CA GLY A 83 4.74 -9.93 3.82
C GLY A 83 5.02 -8.60 3.10
N ILE A 84 5.11 -7.49 3.86
CA ILE A 84 5.46 -6.16 3.33
C ILE A 84 6.87 -6.17 2.72
N ARG A 85 7.84 -6.77 3.42
CA ARG A 85 9.24 -6.84 2.97
C ARG A 85 9.37 -7.62 1.68
N THR A 86 8.71 -8.78 1.58
CA THR A 86 8.68 -9.61 0.37
C THR A 86 8.04 -8.85 -0.79
N TYR A 87 6.93 -8.14 -0.55
CA TYR A 87 6.28 -7.33 -1.58
C TYR A 87 7.15 -6.17 -2.05
N MET A 88 7.93 -5.57 -1.16
CA MET A 88 8.89 -4.54 -1.54
C MET A 88 10.03 -5.10 -2.40
N ASN A 89 10.50 -6.31 -2.13
CA ASN A 89 11.47 -6.98 -2.98
C ASN A 89 10.89 -7.28 -4.37
N PHE A 90 9.64 -7.75 -4.42
CA PHE A 90 8.89 -7.90 -5.66
C PHE A 90 8.87 -6.61 -6.49
N LEU A 91 8.50 -5.47 -5.87
CA LEU A 91 8.47 -4.17 -6.55
C LEU A 91 9.84 -3.68 -7.02
N LYS A 92 10.91 -3.95 -6.25
CA LYS A 92 12.29 -3.58 -6.61
C LYS A 92 12.84 -4.42 -7.77
N ALA A 93 12.39 -5.67 -7.89
CA ALA A 93 12.78 -6.57 -8.96
C ALA A 93 12.16 -6.18 -10.32
N ASP A 94 11.17 -5.28 -10.34
CA ASP A 94 10.60 -4.76 -11.57
C ASP A 94 11.62 -3.92 -12.34
N LYS A 95 12.07 -4.43 -13.49
CA LYS A 95 13.08 -3.79 -14.34
C LYS A 95 12.49 -2.75 -15.29
N GLU A 96 11.16 -2.76 -15.51
CA GLU A 96 10.52 -1.79 -16.39
C GLU A 96 10.19 -0.50 -15.65
N LYS A 97 10.61 0.64 -16.22
CA LYS A 97 10.21 1.95 -15.70
C LYS A 97 8.68 2.09 -15.86
N PRO A 98 7.93 2.55 -14.84
CA PRO A 98 6.46 2.68 -14.90
C PRO A 98 5.89 3.71 -15.90
N CYS A 99 6.59 4.04 -16.98
CA CYS A 99 6.32 5.21 -17.81
C CYS A 99 5.42 4.93 -19.02
N GLN A 100 5.19 3.66 -19.41
CA GLN A 100 4.45 3.35 -20.64
C GLN A 100 2.94 3.16 -20.38
N ILE A 101 2.56 2.57 -19.24
CA ILE A 101 1.16 2.23 -18.93
C ILE A 101 0.34 3.44 -18.46
N VAL A 102 0.97 4.48 -17.92
CA VAL A 102 0.24 5.66 -17.38
C VAL A 102 -0.26 6.58 -18.51
N ALA A 103 0.38 6.56 -19.67
CA ALA A 103 0.02 7.41 -20.82
C ALA A 103 -1.40 7.14 -21.35
N SER A 104 -1.88 5.90 -21.28
CA SER A 104 -3.22 5.52 -21.74
C SER A 104 -4.34 6.01 -20.81
N PHE A 105 -4.07 6.13 -19.50
CA PHE A 105 -5.04 6.68 -18.54
C PHE A 105 -5.25 8.19 -18.69
N PHE A 106 -4.27 8.92 -19.21
CA PHE A 106 -4.40 10.37 -19.42
C PHE A 106 -5.29 10.76 -20.61
N LYS A 107 -5.66 9.81 -21.48
CA LYS A 107 -6.43 10.11 -22.71
C LYS A 107 -7.94 10.25 -22.49
N ARG A 108 -8.49 9.90 -21.32
CA ARG A 108 -9.92 10.07 -21.02
C ARG A 108 -10.12 11.16 -19.96
N LYS A 109 -10.05 12.43 -20.38
CA LYS A 109 -10.49 13.56 -19.54
C LYS A 109 -12.02 13.63 -19.56
N LYS A 110 -12.69 12.84 -18.71
CA LYS A 110 -14.04 13.23 -18.26
C LYS A 110 -13.90 14.39 -17.27
N ARG A 111 -14.84 15.33 -17.28
CA ARG A 111 -14.91 16.37 -16.25
C ARG A 111 -15.21 15.67 -14.91
N PRO A 112 -14.41 15.92 -13.85
CA PRO A 112 -14.73 15.40 -12.52
C PRO A 112 -16.11 15.91 -12.10
N SER A 113 -16.93 15.06 -11.51
CA SER A 113 -18.21 15.43 -10.90
C SER A 113 -18.05 16.10 -9.52
N VAL A 114 -16.82 16.40 -9.11
CA VAL A 114 -16.44 16.91 -7.79
C VAL A 114 -15.87 18.32 -7.89
N ASP A 115 -15.88 19.07 -6.78
CA ASP A 115 -15.36 20.45 -6.73
C ASP A 115 -13.95 20.54 -7.36
N PRO A 116 -13.80 21.25 -8.50
CA PRO A 116 -12.53 21.38 -9.19
C PRO A 116 -11.49 22.15 -8.37
N THR A 117 -11.91 23.04 -7.47
CA THR A 117 -11.01 23.84 -6.62
C THR A 117 -10.37 22.97 -5.55
N LEU A 118 -11.18 22.23 -4.79
CA LEU A 118 -10.71 21.26 -3.81
C LEU A 118 -9.82 20.20 -4.46
N LEU A 119 -10.20 19.66 -5.62
CA LEU A 119 -9.39 18.70 -6.36
C LEU A 119 -8.00 19.24 -6.72
N GLN A 120 -7.92 20.48 -7.20
CA GLN A 120 -6.63 21.10 -7.51
C GLN A 120 -5.79 21.37 -6.26
N LEU A 121 -6.43 21.80 -5.16
CA LEU A 121 -5.76 22.03 -3.89
C LEU A 121 -5.12 20.74 -3.37
N ILE A 122 -5.88 19.65 -3.31
CA ILE A 122 -5.39 18.35 -2.82
C ILE A 122 -4.24 17.84 -3.70
N LYS A 123 -4.33 17.99 -5.03
CA LYS A 123 -3.22 17.67 -5.95
C LYS A 123 -1.94 18.46 -5.63
N LYS A 124 -2.05 19.77 -5.42
CA LYS A 124 -0.92 20.64 -5.05
C LYS A 124 -0.32 20.25 -3.70
N VAL A 125 -1.16 20.01 -2.68
CA VAL A 125 -0.71 19.58 -1.34
C VAL A 125 0.04 18.25 -1.42
N ASN A 126 -0.52 17.26 -2.12
CA ASN A 126 0.13 15.96 -2.30
C ASN A 126 1.50 16.10 -3.00
N GLN A 127 1.57 16.91 -4.07
CA GLN A 127 2.82 17.16 -4.79
C GLN A 127 3.88 17.84 -3.90
N LYS A 128 3.47 18.84 -3.10
CA LYS A 128 4.35 19.53 -2.14
C LYS A 128 4.90 18.55 -1.09
N LYS A 129 4.07 17.68 -0.53
CA LYS A 129 4.49 16.66 0.44
C LYS A 129 5.46 15.63 -0.16
N LYS A 130 5.23 15.20 -1.40
CA LYS A 130 6.16 14.32 -2.13
C LYS A 130 7.53 14.95 -2.35
N MET A 131 7.57 16.23 -2.69
CA MET A 131 8.82 16.97 -2.85
C MET A 131 9.59 17.03 -1.53
N LYS A 132 8.93 17.45 -0.45
CA LYS A 132 9.53 17.48 0.90
C LYS A 132 10.05 16.10 1.35
N LEU A 133 9.31 15.01 1.11
CA LEU A 133 9.74 13.66 1.46
C LEU A 133 10.98 13.22 0.66
N LYS A 134 11.05 13.59 -0.62
CA LYS A 134 12.22 13.33 -1.46
C LYS A 134 13.45 14.10 -0.97
N ASP A 135 13.25 15.34 -0.52
CA ASP A 135 14.31 16.18 0.03
C ASP A 135 14.83 15.65 1.36
N LEU A 136 13.94 15.19 2.26
CA LEU A 136 14.33 14.47 3.49
C LEU A 136 15.24 13.27 3.19
N ARG A 137 14.84 12.44 2.22
CA ARG A 137 15.63 11.26 1.81
C ARG A 137 16.96 11.61 1.14
N ARG A 138 17.09 12.81 0.56
CA ARG A 138 18.32 13.32 -0.06
C ARG A 138 19.24 13.99 0.95
N ALA A 139 18.70 14.74 1.91
CA ALA A 139 19.48 15.38 2.97
C ALA A 139 20.29 14.35 3.77
N GLY A 140 19.71 13.18 4.05
CA GLY A 140 20.43 12.05 4.67
C GLY A 140 21.56 11.45 3.81
N LYS A 141 21.67 11.79 2.52
CA LYS A 141 22.73 11.30 1.61
C LYS A 141 23.90 12.27 1.44
N CYS A 142 23.67 13.58 1.52
CA CYS A 142 24.68 14.60 1.19
C CYS A 142 25.42 15.19 2.40
N LEU A 143 24.95 14.99 3.63
CA LEU A 143 25.66 15.40 4.85
C LEU A 143 25.71 14.17 5.76
N ARG A 144 26.91 13.59 5.95
CA ARG A 144 27.21 12.40 6.77
C ARG A 144 26.09 11.35 6.75
N LYS A 145 26.17 10.33 5.88
CA LYS A 145 25.23 9.19 5.79
C LYS A 145 24.65 8.82 7.17
N ARG A 146 23.53 9.45 7.55
CA ARG A 146 22.82 9.07 8.77
C ARG A 146 22.15 7.77 8.37
N LYS A 147 22.64 6.67 8.93
CA LYS A 147 21.98 5.38 8.79
C LYS A 147 20.62 5.56 9.45
N LEU A 148 19.57 5.52 8.64
CA LEU A 148 18.20 5.54 9.15
C LEU A 148 17.99 4.24 9.93
N SER A 149 17.25 4.32 11.03
CA SER A 149 16.79 3.10 11.69
C SER A 149 15.78 2.36 10.79
N VAL A 150 15.57 1.07 11.06
CA VAL A 150 14.59 0.27 10.31
C VAL A 150 13.20 0.90 10.42
N GLU A 151 12.88 1.44 11.59
CA GLU A 151 11.64 2.14 11.90
C GLU A 151 11.52 3.45 11.13
N GLU A 152 12.59 4.25 11.05
CA GLU A 152 12.61 5.48 10.25
C GLU A 152 12.44 5.18 8.74
N GLU A 153 13.08 4.12 8.23
CA GLU A 153 12.91 3.67 6.86
C GLU A 153 11.48 3.21 6.58
N MET A 154 10.88 2.49 7.53
CA MET A 154 9.50 2.04 7.46
C MET A 154 8.52 3.22 7.48
N GLU A 155 8.69 4.21 8.35
CA GLU A 155 7.83 5.40 8.38
C GLU A 155 7.91 6.21 7.07
N ILE A 156 9.11 6.38 6.52
CA ILE A 156 9.29 7.04 5.21
C ILE A 156 8.57 6.24 4.11
N LEU A 157 8.67 4.92 4.14
CA LEU A 157 8.00 4.04 3.19
C LEU A 157 6.48 4.17 3.30
N MET A 158 5.94 4.16 4.50
CA MET A 158 4.51 4.24 4.73
C MET A 158 3.94 5.61 4.30
N VAL A 159 4.63 6.71 4.58
CA VAL A 159 4.24 8.03 4.04
C VAL A 159 4.33 8.06 2.51
N LEU A 160 5.36 7.46 1.91
CA LEU A 160 5.46 7.36 0.46
C LEU A 160 4.27 6.59 -0.14
N ILE A 161 3.82 5.52 0.53
CA ILE A 161 2.63 4.75 0.17
C ILE A 161 1.40 5.64 0.25
N ASP A 162 1.14 6.31 1.38
CA ASP A 162 -0.03 7.18 1.55
C ASP A 162 -0.11 8.26 0.45
N LEU A 163 1.01 8.94 0.16
CA LEU A 163 1.09 9.96 -0.89
C LEU A 163 0.89 9.37 -2.32
N LYS A 164 1.33 8.14 -2.55
CA LYS A 164 1.14 7.43 -3.83
C LYS A 164 -0.30 6.97 -4.01
N VAL A 165 -0.93 6.43 -2.97
CA VAL A 165 -2.33 5.99 -2.99
C VAL A 165 -3.23 7.19 -3.27
N VAL A 166 -3.09 8.29 -2.52
CA VAL A 166 -3.83 9.54 -2.79
C VAL A 166 -3.62 9.98 -4.24
N SER A 167 -2.38 9.92 -4.75
CA SER A 167 -2.10 10.29 -6.13
C SER A 167 -2.79 9.40 -7.16
N ARG A 168 -3.02 8.12 -6.86
CA ARG A 168 -3.71 7.17 -7.72
C ARG A 168 -5.21 7.46 -7.72
N VAL A 169 -5.81 7.68 -6.55
CA VAL A 169 -7.23 8.02 -6.40
C VAL A 169 -7.56 9.31 -7.15
N LEU A 170 -6.74 10.36 -7.02
CA LEU A 170 -6.92 11.64 -7.74
C LEU A 170 -6.75 11.54 -9.28
N ARG A 171 -6.37 10.36 -9.81
CA ARG A 171 -6.28 10.05 -11.25
C ARG A 171 -7.40 9.11 -11.72
N THR A 172 -8.28 8.64 -10.84
CA THR A 172 -9.45 7.85 -11.22
C THR A 172 -10.39 8.71 -12.07
N ALA A 173 -11.01 8.12 -13.10
CA ALA A 173 -11.86 8.84 -14.04
C ALA A 173 -13.19 9.28 -13.40
N ASP A 174 -13.77 8.40 -12.57
CA ASP A 174 -15.03 8.62 -11.86
C ASP A 174 -14.71 8.73 -10.36
N LEU A 175 -14.26 9.91 -9.94
CA LEU A 175 -13.91 10.21 -8.54
C LEU A 175 -15.14 10.73 -7.79
N SER A 176 -15.54 10.07 -6.69
CA SER A 176 -16.66 10.54 -5.85
C SER A 176 -16.23 11.62 -4.84
N GLU A 177 -17.19 12.40 -4.31
CA GLU A 177 -16.91 13.40 -3.27
C GLU A 177 -16.35 12.74 -2.00
N GLN A 178 -16.88 11.58 -1.62
CA GLN A 178 -16.39 10.81 -0.48
C GLN A 178 -14.92 10.42 -0.66
N GLN A 179 -14.55 9.96 -1.86
CA GLN A 179 -13.15 9.63 -2.21
C GLN A 179 -12.24 10.87 -2.24
N LEU A 180 -12.78 12.04 -2.61
CA LEU A 180 -12.04 13.30 -2.57
C LEU A 180 -11.78 13.75 -1.12
N HIS A 181 -12.78 13.71 -0.25
CA HIS A 181 -12.62 13.99 1.18
C HIS A 181 -11.74 12.94 1.87
N TRP A 182 -11.82 11.69 1.46
CA TRP A 182 -10.88 10.66 1.93
C TRP A 182 -9.43 11.03 1.58
N CYS A 183 -9.18 11.55 0.37
CA CYS A 183 -7.85 12.02 -0.01
C CYS A 183 -7.37 13.18 0.87
N GLU A 184 -8.25 14.13 1.19
CA GLU A 184 -7.95 15.25 2.09
C GLU A 184 -7.60 14.76 3.49
N ALA A 185 -8.45 13.92 4.08
CA ALA A 185 -8.24 13.31 5.40
C ALA A 185 -6.97 12.44 5.43
N LYS A 186 -6.71 11.67 4.36
CA LYS A 186 -5.48 10.86 4.26
C LYS A 186 -4.24 11.74 4.21
N LEU A 187 -4.29 12.86 3.50
CA LEU A 187 -3.17 13.80 3.48
C LEU A 187 -3.00 14.51 4.83
N SER A 188 -4.06 14.87 5.55
CA SER A 188 -3.95 15.60 6.83
C SER A 188 -3.18 14.80 7.91
N LYS A 189 -3.24 13.47 7.84
CA LYS A 189 -2.47 12.51 8.66
C LYS A 189 -0.96 12.49 8.40
N VAL A 190 -0.48 13.14 7.33
CA VAL A 190 0.95 13.22 7.00
C VAL A 190 1.43 14.65 7.20
N ARG A 191 2.36 14.89 8.13
CA ARG A 191 3.00 16.20 8.34
C ARG A 191 4.51 16.11 8.11
N ILE A 192 5.02 17.07 7.35
CA ILE A 192 6.46 17.22 7.09
C ILE A 192 6.85 18.67 7.38
N SER A 193 7.45 18.86 8.55
CA SER A 193 7.89 20.15 9.10
C SER A 193 9.30 20.00 9.69
N ASP A 194 10.13 21.01 9.51
CA ASP A 194 11.46 21.14 10.15
C ASP A 194 12.36 19.90 10.02
N GLY A 195 12.37 19.27 8.85
CA GLY A 195 13.20 18.10 8.61
C GLY A 195 12.69 16.80 9.28
N LYS A 196 11.51 16.83 9.93
CA LYS A 196 10.90 15.70 10.62
C LYS A 196 9.64 15.20 9.91
N LEU A 197 9.43 13.89 10.01
CA LEU A 197 8.28 13.19 9.47
C LEU A 197 7.34 12.82 10.63
N TYR A 198 6.08 13.21 10.51
CA TYR A 198 5.03 12.80 11.43
C TYR A 198 3.90 12.17 10.64
N ARG A 199 3.57 10.94 10.99
CA ARG A 199 2.48 10.18 10.38
C ARG A 199 1.54 9.73 11.48
N ASP A 200 0.26 10.01 11.31
CA ASP A 200 -0.79 9.42 12.10
C ASP A 200 -1.13 8.02 11.51
N SER A 201 -0.91 6.99 12.33
CA SER A 201 -1.09 5.58 11.99
C SER A 201 -2.52 5.09 12.13
N THR A 202 -3.46 5.90 12.62
CA THR A 202 -4.87 5.51 12.71
C THR A 202 -5.39 5.12 11.32
N PRO A 203 -6.06 3.96 11.17
CA PRO A 203 -6.57 3.53 9.88
C PRO A 203 -7.56 4.56 9.30
N LEU A 204 -7.61 4.62 7.98
CA LEU A 204 -8.60 5.42 7.25
C LEU A 204 -9.05 4.58 6.06
N PHE A 205 -10.17 3.89 6.23
CA PHE A 205 -10.72 2.98 5.22
C PHE A 205 -11.16 3.75 3.99
N PHE A 206 -10.92 3.16 2.82
CA PHE A 206 -11.27 3.77 1.55
C PHE A 206 -12.78 3.60 1.29
N PRO A 207 -13.51 4.67 0.92
CA PRO A 207 -14.94 4.56 0.65
C PRO A 207 -15.18 3.79 -0.66
N ALA A 208 -16.03 2.75 -0.58
CA ALA A 208 -16.29 1.84 -1.70
C ALA A 208 -17.19 2.46 -2.80
N HIS A 209 -17.82 3.61 -2.54
CA HIS A 209 -18.83 4.22 -3.42
C HIS A 209 -18.61 5.74 -3.58
#